data_AF-A0A7C4CYR8-F1
#
_entry.id   AF-A0A7C4CYR8-F1
#
_cell.length_a   1.000
_cell.length_b   1.000
_cell.length_c   1.000
_cell.angle_alpha   90.00
_cell.angle_beta   90.00
_cell.angle_gamma   90.00
#
_symmetry.space_group_name_H-M   'P 1'
#
loop_
_entity.id
_entity.type
_entity.pdbx_description
1 polymer ?
#
loop_
_entity_poly.entity_id
_entity_poly.type
_entity_poly.pdbx_seq_one_letter_code
_entity_poly.pdbx_strand_id
1 'polypeptide(L)'
;MILLALLWAFSGLALEIKLELGWAGRPVLGAVNPLWITLTNPEAFLVQGELRVSMEFGSPWRGRGTYTAVMPCAVGPFSQTRLRLPWPVQAGGFLLKAAVFAEERRLGEGELRFVAEPEPLRAGLGPPLAPLDLFLSPAELPPEPLLLSPFAELRVFLPLNPAEEDVVRAWRAFLWGEARLEAEALRAHLAGLRPPAPPWGLLLPGLFLYVMALVWALPGLARGRPGFALVLLLMFSCFALFYSVSREASPKEGRVYIRVERPGFTSFCLELWGIVPWAREEVVLEGWWAELLPAQGWEGRDLRWRLAEGQWATVIPLEPGVPRVLLRLGQGVAPPGEKVPPPAWLRRALLLPWEQASVSRLPLEGVEAYLVRWP
;
A
#
# COMPACT_ATOMS: atom_id res chain seq x y z
N MET A 1 21.97 -22.16 -45.92
CA MET A 1 22.36 -22.57 -44.54
C MET A 1 23.18 -21.51 -43.79
N ILE A 2 24.13 -20.83 -44.42
CA ILE A 2 24.96 -19.79 -43.75
C ILE A 2 24.15 -18.56 -43.32
N LEU A 3 23.12 -18.16 -44.08
CA LEU A 3 22.22 -17.05 -43.71
C LEU A 3 21.30 -17.35 -42.49
N LEU A 4 20.94 -18.62 -42.29
CA LEU A 4 20.15 -19.06 -41.14
C LEU A 4 21.00 -19.17 -39.86
N ALA A 5 22.28 -19.54 -40.00
CA ALA A 5 23.26 -19.49 -38.91
C ALA A 5 23.63 -18.04 -38.51
N LEU A 6 23.65 -17.10 -39.48
CA LEU A 6 23.80 -15.68 -39.20
C LEU A 6 22.60 -15.09 -38.46
N LEU A 7 21.37 -15.49 -38.79
CA LEU A 7 20.16 -15.08 -38.03
C LEU A 7 20.13 -15.62 -36.59
N TRP A 8 20.72 -16.80 -36.34
CA TRP A 8 20.93 -17.32 -34.99
C TRP A 8 22.06 -16.62 -34.24
N ALA A 9 23.09 -16.12 -34.94
CA ALA A 9 24.19 -15.38 -34.32
C ALA A 9 23.79 -13.97 -33.82
N PHE A 10 22.59 -13.48 -34.19
CA PHE A 10 22.03 -12.19 -33.73
C PHE A 10 20.91 -12.33 -32.69
N SER A 11 20.70 -13.50 -32.07
CA SER A 11 19.84 -13.63 -30.88
C SER A 11 20.56 -13.11 -29.64
N GLY A 12 20.75 -11.80 -29.56
CA GLY A 12 21.53 -11.17 -28.50
C GLY A 12 21.16 -9.71 -28.23
N LEU A 13 20.08 -9.21 -28.83
CA LEU A 13 19.61 -7.87 -28.53
C LEU A 13 18.72 -7.95 -27.30
N ALA A 14 19.21 -7.38 -26.19
CA ALA A 14 18.46 -7.29 -24.96
C ALA A 14 17.15 -6.52 -25.18
N LEU A 15 16.11 -6.91 -24.45
CA LEU A 15 14.84 -6.18 -24.44
C LEU A 15 15.11 -4.75 -23.98
N GLU A 16 14.73 -3.76 -24.79
CA GLU A 16 14.92 -2.36 -24.44
C GLU A 16 13.80 -1.90 -23.49
N ILE A 17 14.18 -1.28 -22.37
CA ILE A 17 13.24 -0.79 -21.36
C ILE A 17 13.46 0.72 -21.19
N LYS A 18 12.46 1.52 -21.59
CA LYS A 18 12.45 2.97 -21.36
C LYS A 18 11.45 3.32 -20.26
N LEU A 19 11.86 4.22 -19.38
CA LEU A 19 11.09 4.65 -18.20
C LEU A 19 10.86 6.16 -18.27
N GLU A 20 9.65 6.59 -17.91
CA GLU A 20 9.28 8.00 -17.78
C GLU A 20 8.36 8.13 -16.56
N LEU A 21 8.63 9.08 -15.68
CA LEU A 21 7.92 9.25 -14.41
C LEU A 21 7.41 10.68 -14.27
N GLY A 22 6.15 10.81 -13.88
CA GLY A 22 5.50 12.10 -13.67
C GLY A 22 5.03 12.76 -14.96
N TRP A 23 4.07 13.67 -14.84
CA TRP A 23 3.49 14.32 -16.01
C TRP A 23 4.54 15.14 -16.76
N ALA A 24 4.71 14.85 -18.06
CA ALA A 24 5.78 15.41 -18.90
C ALA A 24 7.19 15.24 -18.28
N GLY A 25 7.44 14.15 -17.57
CA GLY A 25 8.72 13.88 -16.92
C GLY A 25 8.95 14.66 -15.62
N ARG A 26 7.90 15.27 -15.04
CA ARG A 26 7.96 16.04 -13.79
C ARG A 26 7.26 15.26 -12.65
N PRO A 27 7.98 14.39 -11.92
CA PRO A 27 7.39 13.69 -10.78
C PRO A 27 7.20 14.63 -9.59
N VAL A 28 6.06 14.59 -8.92
CA VAL A 28 5.76 15.39 -7.72
C VAL A 28 5.97 14.59 -6.46
N LEU A 29 6.68 15.17 -5.50
CA LEU A 29 6.95 14.59 -4.20
C LEU A 29 5.67 14.42 -3.37
N GLY A 30 5.50 13.27 -2.69
CA GLY A 30 4.36 13.00 -1.82
C GLY A 30 3.07 12.65 -2.57
N ALA A 31 3.11 12.55 -3.90
CA ALA A 31 1.99 12.22 -4.75
C ALA A 31 2.19 10.86 -5.46
N VAL A 32 1.09 10.32 -6.00
CA VAL A 32 1.09 9.15 -6.87
C VAL A 32 1.20 9.62 -8.32
N ASN A 33 2.34 9.37 -8.92
CA ASN A 33 2.71 9.85 -10.25
C ASN A 33 2.48 8.76 -11.30
N PRO A 34 2.12 9.12 -12.54
CA PRO A 34 2.13 8.15 -13.63
C PRO A 34 3.57 7.71 -13.94
N LEU A 35 3.80 6.40 -13.97
CA LEU A 35 5.02 5.77 -14.46
C LEU A 35 4.70 5.10 -15.79
N TRP A 36 5.29 5.58 -16.88
CA TRP A 36 5.26 4.91 -18.17
C TRP A 36 6.47 4.01 -18.33
N ILE A 37 6.19 2.76 -18.71
CA ILE A 37 7.20 1.74 -18.98
C ILE A 37 7.00 1.30 -20.42
N THR A 38 8.00 1.52 -21.24
CA THR A 38 7.98 1.16 -22.65
C THR A 38 8.96 0.02 -22.88
N LEU A 39 8.43 -1.13 -23.27
CA LEU A 39 9.20 -2.32 -23.60
C LEU A 39 9.25 -2.44 -25.12
N THR A 40 10.44 -2.49 -25.70
CA THR A 40 10.64 -2.68 -27.14
C THR A 40 11.37 -4.01 -27.36
N ASN A 41 10.76 -4.91 -28.12
CA ASN A 41 11.34 -6.19 -28.49
C ASN A 41 11.99 -6.08 -29.87
N PRO A 42 13.33 -6.06 -29.96
CA PRO A 42 14.04 -6.01 -31.23
C PRO A 42 14.13 -7.38 -31.93
N GLU A 43 13.67 -8.46 -31.28
CA GLU A 43 13.82 -9.82 -31.77
C GLU A 43 12.60 -10.30 -32.59
N ALA A 44 12.83 -11.33 -33.41
CA ALA A 44 11.83 -11.91 -34.30
C ALA A 44 10.89 -12.91 -33.62
N PHE A 45 11.03 -13.11 -32.31
CA PHE A 45 10.20 -14.03 -31.51
C PHE A 45 9.56 -13.31 -30.33
N LEU A 46 8.54 -13.95 -29.76
CA LEU A 46 7.81 -13.45 -28.59
C LEU A 46 8.72 -13.48 -27.36
N VAL A 47 8.84 -12.35 -26.67
CA VAL A 47 9.48 -12.26 -25.35
C VAL A 47 8.40 -12.37 -24.27
N GLN A 48 8.51 -13.36 -23.39
CA GLN A 48 7.65 -13.52 -22.21
C GLN A 48 8.49 -13.55 -20.95
N GLY A 49 7.99 -12.94 -19.88
CA GLY A 49 8.68 -12.91 -18.60
C GLY A 49 7.91 -12.16 -17.53
N GLU A 50 8.64 -11.75 -16.50
CA GLU A 50 8.17 -10.98 -15.36
C GLU A 50 8.90 -9.63 -15.34
N LEU A 51 8.12 -8.55 -15.45
CA LEU A 51 8.60 -7.19 -15.27
C LEU A 51 8.64 -6.87 -13.77
N ARG A 52 9.84 -6.55 -13.27
CA ARG A 52 10.08 -6.08 -11.90
C ARG A 52 10.50 -4.63 -11.94
N VAL A 53 9.76 -3.78 -11.24
CA VAL A 53 10.05 -2.35 -11.08
C VAL A 53 10.31 -2.08 -9.62
N SER A 54 11.40 -1.39 -9.29
CA SER A 54 11.75 -1.09 -7.91
C SER A 54 12.26 0.34 -7.73
N MET A 55 11.96 0.92 -6.58
CA MET A 55 12.50 2.20 -6.15
C MET A 55 12.75 2.17 -4.64
N GLU A 56 13.97 2.51 -4.23
CA GLU A 56 14.28 2.80 -2.84
C GLU A 56 13.91 4.25 -2.52
N PHE A 57 13.45 4.49 -1.29
CA PHE A 57 13.15 5.83 -0.79
C PHE A 57 13.68 5.99 0.63
N GLY A 58 13.81 7.24 1.07
CA GLY A 58 14.26 7.60 2.40
C GLY A 58 15.73 7.89 2.51
N SER A 59 16.21 7.90 3.74
CA SER A 59 17.58 8.28 4.09
C SER A 59 17.99 7.58 5.38
N PRO A 60 19.30 7.46 5.68
CA PRO A 60 19.76 6.86 6.93
C PRO A 60 19.12 7.46 8.20
N TRP A 61 18.72 8.74 8.16
CA TRP A 61 18.18 9.46 9.31
C TRP A 61 16.66 9.32 9.48
N ARG A 62 15.93 9.04 8.40
CA ARG A 62 14.46 8.91 8.39
C ARG A 62 13.99 7.46 8.33
N GLY A 63 14.92 6.53 8.12
CA GLY A 63 14.64 5.17 7.67
C GLY A 63 14.60 5.06 6.16
N ARG A 64 14.72 3.83 5.67
CA ARG A 64 14.64 3.48 4.25
C ARG A 64 13.54 2.44 4.04
N GLY A 65 12.92 2.49 2.88
CA GLY A 65 11.97 1.49 2.42
C GLY A 65 12.06 1.31 0.91
N THR A 66 11.41 0.27 0.42
CA THR A 66 11.42 -0.12 -0.99
C THR A 66 10.01 -0.30 -1.51
N TYR A 67 9.77 0.28 -2.68
CA TYR A 67 8.59 0.04 -3.49
C TYR A 67 8.94 -0.92 -4.61
N THR A 68 8.14 -1.98 -4.77
CA THR A 68 8.34 -2.98 -5.83
C THR A 68 7.03 -3.29 -6.55
N ALA A 69 6.98 -3.23 -7.87
CA ALA A 69 5.87 -3.79 -8.65
C ALA A 69 6.35 -4.96 -9.49
N VAL A 70 5.56 -6.02 -9.51
CA VAL A 70 5.83 -7.27 -10.22
C VAL A 70 4.62 -7.61 -11.09
N MET A 71 4.84 -7.84 -12.38
CA MET A 71 3.77 -8.26 -13.29
C MET A 71 4.28 -9.16 -14.40
N PRO A 72 3.47 -10.13 -14.88
CA PRO A 72 3.78 -10.84 -16.12
C PRO A 72 3.77 -9.85 -17.29
N CYS A 73 4.69 -10.03 -18.23
CA CYS A 73 4.73 -9.26 -19.47
C CYS A 73 4.98 -10.16 -20.67
N ALA A 74 4.44 -9.76 -21.81
CA ALA A 74 4.65 -10.39 -23.10
C ALA A 74 4.76 -9.30 -24.17
N VAL A 75 5.83 -9.33 -24.96
CA VAL A 75 6.08 -8.36 -26.04
C VAL A 75 6.30 -9.13 -27.33
N GLY A 76 5.40 -8.92 -28.30
CA GLY A 76 5.45 -9.57 -29.61
C GLY A 76 6.74 -9.23 -30.39
N PRO A 77 7.03 -9.99 -31.46
CA PRO A 77 8.22 -9.77 -32.27
C PRO A 77 8.21 -8.39 -32.94
N PHE A 78 9.35 -7.69 -32.92
CA PHE A 78 9.52 -6.33 -33.45
C PHE A 78 8.47 -5.32 -32.98
N SER A 79 7.90 -5.53 -31.79
CA SER A 79 6.78 -4.74 -31.29
C SER A 79 7.17 -3.95 -30.05
N GLN A 80 6.33 -2.98 -29.73
CA GLN A 80 6.47 -2.13 -28.57
C GLN A 80 5.21 -2.23 -27.73
N THR A 81 5.41 -2.32 -26.41
CA THR A 81 4.32 -2.28 -25.42
C THR A 81 4.58 -1.14 -24.47
N ARG A 82 3.57 -0.28 -24.27
CA ARG A 82 3.63 0.82 -23.30
C ARG A 82 2.63 0.56 -22.17
N LEU A 83 3.13 0.53 -20.95
CA LEU A 83 2.38 0.32 -19.72
C LEU A 83 2.35 1.62 -18.93
N ARG A 84 1.27 1.84 -18.16
CA ARG A 84 1.16 2.97 -17.22
C ARG A 84 0.78 2.46 -15.84
N LEU A 85 1.58 2.80 -14.83
CA LEU A 85 1.37 2.40 -13.43
C LEU A 85 1.23 3.63 -12.52
N PRO A 86 0.43 3.56 -11.45
CA PRO A 86 0.38 4.59 -10.42
C PRO A 86 1.54 4.45 -9.43
N TRP A 87 2.58 5.26 -9.57
CA TRP A 87 3.81 5.13 -8.79
C TRP A 87 3.96 6.24 -7.72
N PRO A 88 3.91 5.92 -6.42
CA PRO A 88 4.14 6.90 -5.37
C PRO A 88 5.60 7.38 -5.34
N VAL A 89 5.82 8.69 -5.23
CA VAL A 89 7.15 9.31 -5.14
C VAL A 89 7.32 9.90 -3.74
N GLN A 90 8.38 9.48 -3.05
CA GLN A 90 8.66 9.83 -1.66
C GLN A 90 10.04 10.45 -1.52
N ALA A 91 10.27 11.16 -0.41
CA ALA A 91 11.53 11.89 -0.25
C ALA A 91 12.73 10.92 -0.23
N GLY A 92 13.86 11.33 -0.80
CA GLY A 92 15.02 10.43 -0.93
C GLY A 92 14.87 9.34 -1.99
N GLY A 93 13.74 9.22 -2.69
CA GLY A 93 13.63 8.44 -3.92
C GLY A 93 14.15 9.24 -5.12
N PHE A 94 15.12 8.69 -5.85
CA PHE A 94 15.74 9.36 -7.01
C PHE A 94 16.14 8.41 -8.14
N LEU A 95 16.07 7.09 -7.92
CA LEU A 95 16.45 6.06 -8.88
C LEU A 95 15.36 5.01 -8.94
N LEU A 96 14.76 4.88 -10.12
CA LEU A 96 13.81 3.82 -10.44
C LEU A 96 14.48 2.83 -11.37
N LYS A 97 14.37 1.54 -11.04
CA LYS A 97 14.94 0.45 -11.83
C LYS A 97 13.82 -0.43 -12.34
N ALA A 98 13.92 -0.86 -13.58
CA ALA A 98 13.04 -1.87 -14.16
C ALA A 98 13.88 -2.93 -14.84
N ALA A 99 13.48 -4.19 -14.69
CA ALA A 99 14.11 -5.30 -15.36
C ALA A 99 13.07 -6.36 -15.71
N VAL A 100 13.29 -7.03 -16.84
CA VAL A 100 12.46 -8.16 -17.26
C VAL A 100 13.26 -9.45 -17.07
N PHE A 101 12.64 -10.42 -16.43
CA PHE A 101 13.21 -11.72 -16.15
C PHE A 101 12.40 -12.83 -16.83
N ALA A 102 13.06 -13.76 -17.49
CA ALA A 102 12.49 -15.07 -17.80
C ALA A 102 13.09 -16.06 -16.83
N GLU A 103 12.29 -16.53 -15.86
CA GLU A 103 12.77 -17.30 -14.71
C GLU A 103 13.89 -16.52 -13.99
N GLU A 104 15.11 -17.05 -13.93
CA GLU A 104 16.27 -16.38 -13.32
C GLU A 104 17.12 -15.60 -14.32
N ARG A 105 16.82 -15.67 -15.62
CA ARG A 105 17.59 -14.99 -16.66
C ARG A 105 17.04 -13.59 -16.89
N ARG A 106 17.91 -12.58 -16.70
CA ARG A 106 17.60 -11.19 -17.04
C ARG A 106 17.63 -10.98 -18.55
N LEU A 107 16.52 -10.50 -19.12
CA LEU A 107 16.34 -10.26 -20.56
C LEU A 107 16.60 -8.80 -20.96
N GLY A 108 16.39 -7.87 -20.03
CA GLY A 108 16.57 -6.43 -20.25
C GLY A 108 16.52 -5.66 -18.95
N GLU A 109 17.11 -4.47 -18.96
CA GLU A 109 17.12 -3.54 -17.83
C GLU A 109 16.96 -2.09 -18.30
N GLY A 110 16.36 -1.27 -17.44
CA GLY A 110 16.24 0.17 -17.63
C GLY A 110 16.33 0.87 -16.28
N GLU A 111 16.98 2.03 -16.27
CA GLU A 111 17.09 2.87 -15.08
C GLU A 111 16.65 4.30 -15.41
N LEU A 112 15.96 4.93 -14.48
CA LEU A 112 15.57 6.34 -14.54
C LEU A 112 16.06 7.05 -13.29
N ARG A 113 16.95 8.02 -13.48
CA ARG A 113 17.27 9.01 -12.47
C ARG A 113 16.38 10.22 -12.66
N PHE A 114 15.80 10.71 -11.58
CA PHE A 114 14.88 11.84 -11.62
C PHE A 114 15.08 12.76 -10.41
N VAL A 115 14.59 13.98 -10.53
CA VAL A 115 14.46 14.94 -9.44
C VAL A 115 12.97 15.23 -9.29
N ALA A 116 12.45 15.09 -8.09
CA ALA A 116 11.05 15.34 -7.81
C ALA A 116 10.78 16.84 -7.60
N GLU A 117 9.69 17.32 -8.17
CA GLU A 117 9.11 18.62 -7.89
C GLU A 117 8.62 18.65 -6.45
N PRO A 118 9.05 19.65 -5.65
CA PRO A 118 8.64 19.76 -4.26
C PRO A 118 7.19 20.26 -4.11
N GLU A 119 6.68 20.97 -5.11
CA GLU A 119 5.34 21.55 -5.12
C GLU A 119 4.44 20.88 -6.17
N PRO A 120 3.12 20.78 -5.92
CA PRO A 120 2.21 20.20 -6.90
C PRO A 120 2.05 21.09 -8.15
N LEU A 121 1.77 20.45 -9.28
CA LEU A 121 1.70 21.07 -10.61
C LEU A 121 0.34 21.73 -10.87
N ARG A 122 0.29 22.71 -11.78
CA ARG A 122 -0.97 23.31 -12.25
C ARG A 122 -1.23 22.94 -13.71
N ALA A 123 -2.36 22.31 -14.00
CA ALA A 123 -2.71 21.85 -15.34
C ALA A 123 -4.00 22.48 -15.89
N GLY A 124 -4.10 22.53 -17.21
CA GLY A 124 -5.29 22.92 -17.95
C GLY A 124 -5.71 21.86 -18.96
N LEU A 125 -7.01 21.64 -19.11
CA LEU A 125 -7.61 20.80 -20.15
C LEU A 125 -8.18 21.71 -21.23
N GLY A 126 -7.46 21.80 -22.35
CA GLY A 126 -7.84 22.61 -23.53
C GLY A 126 -7.14 23.98 -23.65
N PRO A 127 -7.04 24.54 -24.88
CA PRO A 127 -6.54 25.89 -25.13
C PRO A 127 -7.62 26.99 -24.91
N PRO A 128 -7.25 28.27 -24.63
CA PRO A 128 -5.99 28.77 -24.07
C PRO A 128 -6.23 29.74 -22.90
N LEU A 129 -5.90 29.40 -21.65
CA LEU A 129 -6.13 30.33 -20.53
C LEU A 129 -5.07 30.19 -19.42
N ALA A 130 -4.20 31.21 -19.34
CA ALA A 130 -3.24 31.50 -18.27
C ALA A 130 -1.90 30.72 -18.28
N PRO A 131 -0.84 31.23 -17.61
CA PRO A 131 0.37 30.46 -17.36
C PRO A 131 0.04 29.29 -16.42
N LEU A 132 0.02 28.08 -16.99
CA LEU A 132 -0.11 26.81 -16.30
C LEU A 132 1.17 26.00 -16.53
N ASP A 133 1.48 25.08 -15.61
CA ASP A 133 2.65 24.22 -15.74
C ASP A 133 2.52 23.24 -16.91
N LEU A 134 1.30 22.76 -17.16
CA LEU A 134 1.01 21.71 -18.14
C LEU A 134 -0.35 21.91 -18.82
N PHE A 135 -0.44 21.44 -20.06
CA PHE A 135 -1.70 21.31 -20.79
C PHE A 135 -1.92 19.84 -21.10
N LEU A 136 -3.08 19.33 -20.69
CA LEU A 136 -3.52 17.97 -20.98
C LEU A 136 -4.60 18.02 -22.06
N SER A 137 -4.53 17.08 -22.99
CA SER A 137 -5.66 16.75 -23.83
C SER A 137 -6.66 15.88 -23.06
N PRO A 138 -7.96 15.89 -23.41
CA PRO A 138 -8.95 15.02 -22.76
C PRO A 138 -8.58 13.53 -22.86
N ALA A 139 -7.98 13.12 -23.98
CA ALA A 139 -7.51 11.76 -24.21
C ALA A 139 -6.37 11.33 -23.28
N GLU A 140 -5.67 12.27 -22.65
CA GLU A 140 -4.61 11.99 -21.68
C GLU A 140 -5.14 11.82 -20.25
N LEU A 141 -6.42 12.14 -19.99
CA LEU A 141 -7.02 11.94 -18.67
C LEU A 141 -6.95 10.44 -18.29
N PRO A 142 -6.41 10.12 -17.10
CA PRO A 142 -6.33 8.75 -16.66
C PRO A 142 -7.72 8.24 -16.22
N PRO A 143 -8.04 6.95 -16.43
CA PRO A 143 -9.24 6.36 -15.86
C PRO A 143 -9.14 6.19 -14.33
N GLU A 144 -7.90 6.19 -13.79
CA GLU A 144 -7.61 6.13 -12.35
C GLU A 144 -7.38 7.57 -11.82
N PRO A 145 -8.29 8.13 -11.00
CA PRO A 145 -8.16 9.51 -10.53
C PRO A 145 -6.97 9.72 -9.60
N LEU A 146 -6.42 8.67 -8.97
CA LEU A 146 -5.23 8.77 -8.13
C LEU A 146 -4.00 9.34 -8.88
N LEU A 147 -3.92 9.13 -10.20
CA LEU A 147 -2.87 9.67 -11.08
C LEU A 147 -2.94 11.20 -11.25
N LEU A 148 -4.02 11.83 -10.81
CA LEU A 148 -4.17 13.29 -10.78
C LEU A 148 -3.70 13.90 -9.45
N SER A 149 -3.30 13.09 -8.46
CA SER A 149 -2.74 13.57 -7.18
C SER A 149 -1.53 14.52 -7.29
N PRO A 150 -0.70 14.50 -8.36
CA PRO A 150 0.37 15.49 -8.53
C PRO A 150 -0.12 16.94 -8.77
N PHE A 151 -1.40 17.14 -9.11
CA PHE A 151 -1.92 18.45 -9.46
C PHE A 151 -2.48 19.20 -8.26
N ALA A 152 -2.07 20.47 -8.13
CA ALA A 152 -2.75 21.45 -7.30
C ALA A 152 -3.89 22.17 -8.00
N GLU A 153 -3.96 22.16 -9.31
CA GLU A 153 -5.05 22.83 -10.00
C GLU A 153 -5.28 22.15 -11.32
N LEU A 154 -6.55 21.88 -11.64
CA LEU A 154 -6.95 21.35 -12.93
C LEU A 154 -8.06 22.25 -13.48
N ARG A 155 -7.72 23.11 -14.43
CA ARG A 155 -8.69 24.00 -15.09
C ARG A 155 -9.29 23.32 -16.30
N VAL A 156 -10.61 23.18 -16.33
CA VAL A 156 -11.33 22.56 -17.44
C VAL A 156 -11.89 23.66 -18.34
N PHE A 157 -11.45 23.73 -19.60
CA PHE A 157 -11.88 24.75 -20.57
C PHE A 157 -12.70 24.20 -21.74
N LEU A 158 -12.94 22.89 -21.75
CA LEU A 158 -13.64 22.17 -22.80
C LEU A 158 -14.73 21.28 -22.20
N PRO A 159 -15.76 20.90 -22.97
CA PRO A 159 -16.71 19.90 -22.53
C PRO A 159 -16.02 18.54 -22.39
N LEU A 160 -16.21 17.89 -21.24
CA LEU A 160 -15.71 16.55 -20.95
C LEU A 160 -16.81 15.52 -21.22
N ASN A 161 -16.43 14.29 -21.53
CA ASN A 161 -17.40 13.20 -21.54
C ASN A 161 -17.76 12.78 -20.08
N PRO A 162 -18.86 12.04 -19.85
CA PRO A 162 -19.27 11.68 -18.50
C PRO A 162 -18.21 10.93 -17.68
N ALA A 163 -17.41 10.08 -18.31
CA ALA A 163 -16.37 9.32 -17.63
C ALA A 163 -15.19 10.21 -17.19
N GLU A 164 -14.79 11.16 -18.03
CA GLU A 164 -13.76 12.17 -17.73
C GLU A 164 -14.24 13.14 -16.65
N GLU A 165 -15.49 13.59 -16.72
CA GLU A 165 -16.10 14.41 -15.67
C GLU A 165 -16.07 13.68 -14.32
N ASP A 166 -16.41 12.40 -14.30
CA ASP A 166 -16.40 11.60 -13.08
C ASP A 166 -15.00 11.53 -12.47
N VAL A 167 -13.96 11.32 -13.27
CA VAL A 167 -12.56 11.31 -12.81
C VAL A 167 -12.17 12.66 -12.21
N VAL A 168 -12.45 13.77 -12.91
CA VAL A 168 -12.10 15.12 -12.45
C VAL A 168 -12.86 15.47 -11.17
N ARG A 169 -14.15 15.08 -11.08
CA ARG A 169 -14.95 15.24 -9.86
C ARG A 169 -14.41 14.40 -8.70
N ALA A 170 -14.00 13.15 -8.95
CA ALA A 170 -13.37 12.28 -7.95
C ALA A 170 -12.12 12.91 -7.36
N TRP A 171 -11.21 13.36 -8.24
CA TRP A 171 -9.97 14.01 -7.85
C TRP A 171 -10.25 15.26 -7.01
N ARG A 172 -11.17 16.11 -7.45
CA ARG A 172 -11.53 17.33 -6.73
C ARG A 172 -12.09 17.05 -5.34
N ALA A 173 -12.98 16.06 -5.23
CA ALA A 173 -13.64 15.71 -3.98
C ALA A 173 -12.68 15.05 -2.98
N PHE A 174 -11.90 14.06 -3.42
CA PHE A 174 -11.16 13.18 -2.51
C PHE A 174 -9.66 13.48 -2.39
N LEU A 175 -9.04 14.09 -3.40
CA LEU A 175 -7.59 14.28 -3.45
C LEU A 175 -7.17 15.75 -3.32
N TRP A 176 -7.96 16.69 -3.84
CA TRP A 176 -7.57 18.10 -3.90
C TRP A 176 -8.10 18.97 -2.75
N GLY A 177 -9.29 18.76 -2.18
CA GLY A 177 -9.64 19.60 -1.03
C GLY A 177 -11.02 19.59 -0.40
N GLU A 178 -12.00 18.82 -0.86
CA GLU A 178 -13.27 18.75 -0.11
C GLU A 178 -13.17 17.82 1.10
N ALA A 179 -12.41 16.73 0.95
CA ALA A 179 -11.98 15.88 2.05
C ALA A 179 -10.46 15.99 2.23
N ARG A 180 -10.01 16.36 3.42
CA ARG A 180 -8.59 16.27 3.79
C ARG A 180 -8.36 15.20 4.83
N LEU A 181 -7.29 14.45 4.64
CA LEU A 181 -6.91 13.37 5.53
C LEU A 181 -5.69 13.76 6.36
N GLU A 182 -5.88 13.76 7.67
CA GLU A 182 -4.83 13.92 8.68
C GLU A 182 -4.32 12.53 9.08
N ALA A 183 -3.40 11.98 8.27
CA ALA A 183 -2.90 10.62 8.45
C ALA A 183 -2.27 10.37 9.83
N GLU A 184 -1.67 11.40 10.47
CA GLU A 184 -1.09 11.26 11.82
C GLU A 184 -2.15 11.06 12.90
N ALA A 185 -3.34 11.67 12.78
CA ALA A 185 -4.43 11.44 13.72
C ALA A 185 -4.93 9.99 13.63
N LEU A 186 -5.00 9.43 12.41
CA LEU A 186 -5.33 8.02 12.20
C LEU A 186 -4.25 7.08 12.75
N ARG A 187 -2.95 7.39 12.52
CA ARG A 187 -1.85 6.61 13.10
C ARG A 187 -1.85 6.63 14.62
N ALA A 188 -2.18 7.78 15.23
CA ALA A 188 -2.29 7.89 16.68
C ALA A 188 -3.43 7.01 17.24
N HIS A 189 -4.57 6.96 16.54
CA HIS A 189 -5.66 6.03 16.90
C HIS A 189 -5.23 4.57 16.76
N LEU A 190 -4.61 4.21 15.63
CA LEU A 190 -4.08 2.85 15.39
C LEU A 190 -3.09 2.44 16.49
N ALA A 191 -2.15 3.30 16.87
CA ALA A 191 -1.21 3.01 17.95
C ALA A 191 -1.89 2.76 19.32
N GLY A 192 -3.12 3.25 19.48
CA GLY A 192 -3.98 3.01 20.63
C GLY A 192 -4.71 1.65 20.62
N LEU A 193 -4.83 0.97 19.47
CA LEU A 193 -5.53 -0.33 19.32
C LEU A 193 -4.73 -1.53 19.85
N ARG A 194 -4.04 -1.34 20.98
CA ARG A 194 -3.16 -2.34 21.60
C ARG A 194 -3.90 -3.67 21.83
N PRO A 195 -3.20 -4.81 21.70
CA PRO A 195 -3.82 -6.09 22.00
C PRO A 195 -4.18 -6.08 23.49
N PRO A 196 -5.21 -6.85 23.90
CA PRO A 196 -5.55 -6.97 25.31
C PRO A 196 -4.30 -7.35 26.10
N ALA A 197 -4.08 -6.68 27.22
CA ALA A 197 -2.96 -7.01 28.09
C ALA A 197 -3.03 -8.50 28.44
N PRO A 198 -1.89 -9.22 28.46
CA PRO A 198 -1.93 -10.61 28.89
C PRO A 198 -2.52 -10.67 30.31
N PRO A 199 -3.22 -11.76 30.68
CA PRO A 199 -3.89 -11.88 31.96
C PRO A 199 -2.85 -12.03 33.08
N TRP A 200 -2.13 -10.95 33.41
CA TRP A 200 -1.07 -10.92 34.41
C TRP A 200 -1.57 -11.38 35.77
N GLY A 201 -2.85 -11.12 36.08
CA GLY A 201 -3.50 -11.61 37.29
C GLY A 201 -3.57 -13.14 37.39
N LEU A 202 -3.49 -13.87 36.28
CA LEU A 202 -3.41 -15.34 36.26
C LEU A 202 -1.96 -15.83 36.05
N LEU A 203 -1.19 -15.11 35.22
CA LEU A 203 0.19 -15.49 34.89
C LEU A 203 1.16 -15.27 36.06
N LEU A 204 1.03 -14.20 36.84
CA LEU A 204 1.93 -13.90 37.96
C LEU A 204 1.79 -14.91 39.11
N PRO A 205 0.57 -15.27 39.58
CA PRO A 205 0.43 -16.34 40.57
C PRO A 205 0.92 -17.69 40.05
N GLY A 206 0.62 -18.03 38.79
CA GLY A 206 1.11 -19.26 38.16
C GLY A 206 2.63 -19.33 38.09
N LEU A 207 3.29 -18.22 37.69
CA LEU A 207 4.76 -18.12 37.65
C LEU A 207 5.36 -18.20 39.06
N PHE A 208 4.75 -17.55 40.05
CA PHE A 208 5.19 -17.61 41.44
C PHE A 208 5.12 -19.04 41.98
N LEU A 209 4.00 -19.73 41.77
CA LEU A 209 3.83 -21.14 42.13
C LEU A 209 4.85 -22.03 41.40
N TYR A 210 5.13 -21.72 40.12
CA TYR A 210 6.16 -22.41 39.34
C TYR A 210 7.55 -22.29 39.98
N VAL A 211 7.98 -21.07 40.32
CA VAL A 211 9.28 -20.82 40.95
C VAL A 211 9.35 -21.48 42.34
N MET A 212 8.28 -21.41 43.13
CA MET A 212 8.23 -22.07 44.45
C MET A 212 8.33 -23.59 44.35
N ALA A 213 7.61 -24.22 43.42
CA ALA A 213 7.73 -25.65 43.20
C ALA A 213 9.12 -26.03 42.69
N LEU A 214 9.73 -25.20 41.82
CA LEU A 214 11.08 -25.41 41.32
C LEU A 214 12.10 -25.44 42.47
N VAL A 215 12.06 -24.44 43.36
CA VAL A 215 12.92 -24.36 44.55
C VAL A 215 12.74 -25.58 45.46
N TRP A 216 11.51 -26.06 45.63
CA TRP A 216 11.22 -27.21 46.47
C TRP A 216 11.57 -28.56 45.83
N ALA A 217 11.42 -28.68 44.52
CA ALA A 217 11.64 -29.90 43.75
C ALA A 217 13.12 -30.14 43.41
N LEU A 218 13.93 -29.07 43.25
CA LEU A 218 15.35 -29.11 42.91
C LEU A 218 16.19 -30.02 43.84
N PRO A 219 16.08 -29.94 45.18
CA PRO A 219 16.80 -30.83 46.09
C PRO A 219 16.38 -32.30 45.98
N GLY A 220 15.10 -32.56 45.66
CA GLY A 220 14.58 -33.91 45.43
C GLY A 220 15.09 -34.51 44.12
N LEU A 221 15.22 -33.68 43.08
CA LEU A 221 15.83 -34.01 41.80
C LEU A 221 17.32 -34.32 41.93
N ALA A 222 18.06 -33.51 42.69
CA ALA A 222 19.48 -33.75 42.98
C ALA A 222 19.72 -35.08 43.74
N ARG A 223 18.68 -35.60 44.42
CA ARG A 223 18.70 -36.89 45.14
C ARG A 223 18.11 -38.05 44.31
N GLY A 224 17.90 -37.87 43.00
CA GLY A 224 17.52 -38.94 42.08
C GLY A 224 16.05 -39.37 42.16
N ARG A 225 15.13 -38.51 42.62
CA ARG A 225 13.68 -38.81 42.66
C ARG A 225 12.97 -38.29 41.41
N PRO A 226 12.66 -39.15 40.40
CA PRO A 226 12.15 -38.70 39.10
C PRO A 226 10.74 -38.10 39.16
N GLY A 227 9.94 -38.42 40.19
CA GLY A 227 8.58 -37.87 40.35
C GLY A 227 8.53 -36.34 40.42
N PHE A 228 9.59 -35.70 40.93
CA PHE A 228 9.69 -34.24 40.96
C PHE A 228 9.92 -33.61 39.58
N ALA A 229 10.64 -34.29 38.68
CA ALA A 229 10.78 -33.84 37.30
C ALA A 229 9.44 -33.88 36.56
N LEU A 230 8.64 -34.92 36.78
CA LEU A 230 7.33 -35.05 36.16
C LEU A 230 6.38 -33.92 36.57
N VAL A 231 6.36 -33.55 37.86
CA VAL A 231 5.53 -32.45 38.37
C VAL A 231 5.96 -31.10 37.78
N LEU A 232 7.26 -30.84 37.69
CA LEU A 232 7.77 -29.60 37.08
C LEU A 232 7.45 -29.53 35.59
N LEU A 233 7.64 -30.62 34.85
CA LEU A 233 7.29 -30.70 33.43
C LEU A 233 5.80 -30.48 33.22
N LEU A 234 4.95 -31.14 34.02
CA LEU A 234 3.50 -31.00 33.91
C LEU A 234 3.05 -29.56 34.17
N MET A 235 3.60 -28.92 35.21
CA MET A 235 3.26 -27.54 35.55
C MET A 235 3.78 -26.54 34.51
N PHE A 236 4.99 -26.76 33.98
CA PHE A 236 5.52 -25.99 32.86
C PHE A 236 4.64 -26.15 31.61
N SER A 237 4.25 -27.37 31.27
CA SER A 237 3.37 -27.66 30.13
C SER A 237 1.99 -27.02 30.29
N CYS A 238 1.37 -27.08 31.47
CA CYS A 238 0.10 -26.41 31.74
C CYS A 238 0.23 -24.89 31.59
N PHE A 239 1.29 -24.29 32.12
CA PHE A 239 1.54 -22.85 31.98
C PHE A 239 1.81 -22.45 30.53
N ALA A 240 2.62 -23.23 29.81
CA ALA A 240 2.93 -23.00 28.39
C ALA A 240 1.68 -23.13 27.51
N LEU A 241 0.86 -24.16 27.73
CA LEU A 241 -0.42 -24.34 27.03
C LEU A 241 -1.39 -23.20 27.33
N PHE A 242 -1.56 -22.84 28.60
CA PHE A 242 -2.43 -21.73 28.99
C PHE A 242 -1.97 -20.41 28.35
N TYR A 243 -0.68 -20.12 28.37
CA TYR A 243 -0.10 -18.95 27.72
C TYR A 243 -0.27 -18.99 26.19
N SER A 244 -0.04 -20.13 25.55
CA SER A 244 -0.22 -20.30 24.09
C SER A 244 -1.66 -20.06 23.69
N VAL A 245 -2.62 -20.71 24.36
CA VAL A 245 -4.06 -20.60 24.04
C VAL A 245 -4.56 -19.16 24.26
N SER A 246 -4.12 -18.51 25.34
CA SER A 246 -4.50 -17.12 25.62
C SER A 246 -3.87 -16.11 24.66
N ARG A 247 -2.66 -16.38 24.13
CA ARG A 247 -1.99 -15.55 23.12
C ARG A 247 -2.47 -15.80 21.71
N GLU A 248 -2.76 -17.04 21.33
CA GLU A 248 -3.30 -17.41 20.02
C GLU A 248 -4.68 -16.78 19.77
N ALA A 249 -5.48 -16.64 20.83
CA ALA A 249 -6.78 -15.97 20.77
C ALA A 249 -6.69 -14.42 20.69
N SER A 250 -5.51 -13.83 20.88
CA SER A 250 -5.36 -12.38 20.83
C SER A 250 -5.27 -11.91 19.38
N PRO A 251 -6.00 -10.84 18.99
CA PRO A 251 -5.90 -10.29 17.65
C PRO A 251 -4.45 -9.88 17.37
N LYS A 252 -3.87 -10.44 16.32
CA LYS A 252 -2.48 -10.20 15.93
C LYS A 252 -2.27 -8.84 15.27
N GLU A 253 -3.35 -8.13 15.01
CA GLU A 253 -3.37 -6.80 14.43
C GLU A 253 -4.65 -6.04 14.82
N GLY A 254 -4.56 -4.72 14.90
CA GLY A 254 -5.71 -3.82 14.90
C GLY A 254 -5.93 -3.27 13.51
N ARG A 255 -7.17 -3.32 13.01
CA ARG A 255 -7.55 -2.85 11.68
C ARG A 255 -8.65 -1.81 11.74
N VAL A 256 -8.48 -0.74 10.96
CA VAL A 256 -9.48 0.30 10.75
C VAL A 256 -9.72 0.44 9.26
N TYR A 257 -10.97 0.40 8.84
CA TYR A 257 -11.36 0.65 7.45
C TYR A 257 -12.30 1.85 7.39
N ILE A 258 -12.00 2.81 6.53
CA ILE A 258 -12.85 3.96 6.32
C ILE A 258 -13.14 4.06 4.83
N ARG A 259 -14.42 3.97 4.49
CA ARG A 259 -14.93 4.24 3.16
C ARG A 259 -15.67 5.55 3.16
N VAL A 260 -15.42 6.34 2.14
CA VAL A 260 -15.84 7.70 2.07
C VAL A 260 -16.55 7.93 0.73
N GLU A 261 -17.86 8.17 0.80
CA GLU A 261 -18.76 8.27 -0.34
C GLU A 261 -19.41 9.66 -0.42
N ARG A 262 -19.72 10.10 -1.64
CA ARG A 262 -20.50 11.32 -1.89
C ARG A 262 -21.78 10.98 -2.66
N PRO A 263 -22.98 11.35 -2.17
CA PRO A 263 -24.23 11.14 -2.89
C PRO A 263 -24.21 11.80 -4.28
N GLY A 264 -24.83 11.15 -5.27
CA GLY A 264 -24.81 11.62 -6.68
C GLY A 264 -23.51 11.28 -7.43
N PHE A 265 -22.56 10.63 -6.76
CA PHE A 265 -21.31 10.16 -7.33
C PHE A 265 -21.17 8.65 -7.10
N THR A 266 -21.24 7.86 -8.17
CA THR A 266 -21.33 6.38 -8.06
C THR A 266 -20.06 5.67 -8.50
N SER A 267 -19.14 6.38 -9.16
CA SER A 267 -18.02 5.77 -9.88
C SER A 267 -16.81 5.52 -8.97
N PHE A 268 -16.53 6.41 -8.01
CA PHE A 268 -15.39 6.26 -7.10
C PHE A 268 -15.73 6.60 -5.64
N CYS A 269 -14.98 6.02 -4.71
CA CYS A 269 -15.00 6.34 -3.29
C CYS A 269 -13.57 6.38 -2.77
N LEU A 270 -13.34 7.17 -1.71
CA LEU A 270 -12.06 7.16 -1.02
C LEU A 270 -12.06 6.03 0.02
N GLU A 271 -11.05 5.16 -0.06
CA GLU A 271 -10.88 4.07 0.88
C GLU A 271 -9.56 4.21 1.62
N LEU A 272 -9.65 4.11 2.94
CA LEU A 272 -8.51 4.17 3.86
C LEU A 272 -8.44 2.88 4.63
N TRP A 273 -7.24 2.31 4.67
CA TRP A 273 -6.97 1.09 5.40
C TRP A 273 -5.84 1.34 6.40
N GLY A 274 -6.18 1.28 7.68
CA GLY A 274 -5.27 1.42 8.80
C GLY A 274 -4.96 0.06 9.41
N ILE A 275 -3.68 -0.25 9.60
CA ILE A 275 -3.23 -1.52 10.21
C ILE A 275 -2.19 -1.22 11.27
N VAL A 276 -2.33 -1.82 12.45
CA VAL A 276 -1.26 -1.92 13.44
C VAL A 276 -0.99 -3.40 13.76
N PRO A 277 0.14 -3.96 13.32
CA PRO A 277 0.47 -5.35 13.63
C PRO A 277 1.11 -5.48 15.02
N TRP A 278 0.93 -6.64 15.65
CA TRP A 278 1.56 -7.04 16.91
C TRP A 278 2.50 -8.23 16.74
N ALA A 279 2.51 -8.83 15.55
CA ALA A 279 3.42 -9.88 15.11
C ALA A 279 3.93 -9.55 13.69
N ARG A 280 5.06 -10.17 13.30
CA ARG A 280 5.54 -10.08 11.92
C ARG A 280 4.65 -10.92 11.03
N GLU A 281 3.97 -10.27 10.10
CA GLU A 281 3.03 -10.91 9.19
C GLU A 281 3.10 -10.24 7.81
N GLU A 282 2.44 -10.84 6.82
CA GLU A 282 2.27 -10.26 5.50
C GLU A 282 0.78 -10.20 5.21
N VAL A 283 0.28 -9.01 4.87
CA VAL A 283 -1.13 -8.80 4.49
C VAL A 283 -1.21 -8.52 3.00
N VAL A 284 -2.16 -9.17 2.35
CA VAL A 284 -2.46 -8.96 0.93
C VAL A 284 -3.81 -8.24 0.82
N LEU A 285 -3.81 -7.07 0.22
CA LEU A 285 -5.01 -6.30 -0.10
C LEU A 285 -5.26 -6.33 -1.60
N GLU A 286 -6.52 -6.46 -2.00
CA GLU A 286 -6.91 -6.36 -3.41
C GLU A 286 -6.72 -4.93 -3.93
N GLY A 287 -6.25 -4.79 -5.17
CA GLY A 287 -6.05 -3.53 -5.85
C GLY A 287 -4.71 -2.86 -5.55
N TRP A 288 -4.53 -1.66 -6.11
CA TRP A 288 -3.36 -0.83 -5.90
C TRP A 288 -3.57 0.13 -4.73
N TRP A 289 -2.88 -0.10 -3.63
CA TRP A 289 -2.89 0.78 -2.46
C TRP A 289 -1.59 1.57 -2.39
N ALA A 290 -1.70 2.87 -2.12
CA ALA A 290 -0.56 3.73 -1.83
C ALA A 290 -0.45 3.94 -0.32
N GLU A 291 0.76 3.87 0.23
CA GLU A 291 0.98 4.19 1.64
C GLU A 291 1.13 5.69 1.85
N LEU A 292 0.35 6.24 2.78
CA LEU A 292 0.62 7.54 3.35
C LEU A 292 1.75 7.34 4.35
N LEU A 293 2.96 7.79 4.02
CA LEU A 293 4.10 7.68 4.91
C LEU A 293 4.06 8.75 6.03
N PRO A 294 4.54 8.44 7.24
CA PRO A 294 4.77 9.44 8.28
C PRO A 294 5.94 10.36 7.90
N ALA A 295 6.13 11.46 8.63
CA ALA A 295 7.26 12.35 8.40
C ALA A 295 8.64 11.67 8.61
N GLN A 296 8.71 10.65 9.48
CA GLN A 296 9.91 9.89 9.88
C GLN A 296 9.54 8.44 10.24
N GLY A 297 10.52 7.53 10.30
CA GLY A 297 10.33 6.14 10.73
C GLY A 297 9.87 5.23 9.59
N TRP A 298 10.65 5.23 8.50
CA TRP A 298 10.31 4.54 7.26
C TRP A 298 10.81 3.10 7.18
N GLU A 299 11.60 2.67 8.16
CA GLU A 299 12.07 1.29 8.25
C GLU A 299 10.88 0.33 8.39
N GLY A 300 10.94 -0.81 7.68
CA GLY A 300 9.87 -1.80 7.68
C GLY A 300 8.60 -1.36 6.92
N ARG A 301 8.66 -0.28 6.14
CA ARG A 301 7.54 0.22 5.30
C ARG A 301 7.69 -0.13 3.83
N ASP A 302 8.28 -1.28 3.54
CA ASP A 302 8.29 -1.80 2.18
C ASP A 302 6.84 -2.04 1.70
N LEU A 303 6.63 -1.85 0.40
CA LEU A 303 5.35 -2.07 -0.23
C LEU A 303 5.57 -2.77 -1.58
N ARG A 304 4.84 -3.86 -1.81
CA ARG A 304 4.96 -4.61 -3.06
C ARG A 304 3.61 -4.67 -3.76
N TRP A 305 3.56 -4.45 -5.06
CA TRP A 305 2.39 -4.67 -5.89
C TRP A 305 2.64 -5.87 -6.79
N ARG A 306 1.70 -6.80 -6.85
CA ARG A 306 1.76 -7.97 -7.73
C ARG A 306 0.52 -8.02 -8.61
N LEU A 307 0.71 -8.13 -9.92
CA LEU A 307 -0.37 -8.42 -10.85
C LEU A 307 -0.45 -9.95 -11.02
N ALA A 308 -1.56 -10.55 -10.58
CA ALA A 308 -1.84 -11.97 -10.76
C ALA A 308 -3.27 -12.12 -11.28
N GLU A 309 -3.48 -13.00 -12.26
CA GLU A 309 -4.82 -13.29 -12.82
C GLU A 309 -5.56 -12.03 -13.32
N GLY A 310 -4.82 -11.03 -13.79
CA GLY A 310 -5.37 -9.76 -14.29
C GLY A 310 -5.77 -8.77 -13.20
N GLN A 311 -5.57 -9.08 -11.92
CA GLN A 311 -5.88 -8.18 -10.80
C GLN A 311 -4.61 -7.79 -10.04
N TRP A 312 -4.52 -6.50 -9.71
CA TRP A 312 -3.47 -6.00 -8.83
C TRP A 312 -3.76 -6.42 -7.40
N ALA A 313 -2.71 -6.80 -6.67
CA ALA A 313 -2.75 -6.99 -5.23
C ALA A 313 -1.59 -6.21 -4.60
N THR A 314 -1.86 -5.55 -3.48
CA THR A 314 -0.84 -4.88 -2.67
C THR A 314 -0.45 -5.78 -1.50
N VAL A 315 0.81 -6.19 -1.47
CA VAL A 315 1.42 -7.02 -0.45
C VAL A 315 2.20 -6.13 0.52
N ILE A 316 1.81 -6.19 1.79
CA ILE A 316 2.29 -5.31 2.85
C ILE A 316 3.01 -6.18 3.89
N PRO A 317 4.35 -6.16 3.94
CA PRO A 317 5.08 -6.72 5.06
C PRO A 317 4.82 -5.87 6.31
N LEU A 318 4.42 -6.50 7.40
CA LEU A 318 4.01 -5.85 8.65
C LEU A 318 5.07 -6.08 9.73
N GLU A 319 5.60 -4.99 10.29
CA GLU A 319 6.53 -5.01 11.43
C GLU A 319 5.80 -4.63 12.73
N PRO A 320 5.97 -5.41 13.82
CA PRO A 320 5.26 -5.19 15.08
C PRO A 320 5.35 -3.75 15.61
N GLY A 321 4.20 -3.18 15.97
CA GLY A 321 4.10 -1.84 16.54
C GLY A 321 4.24 -0.70 15.53
N VAL A 322 4.38 -0.98 14.24
CA VAL A 322 4.50 0.04 13.19
C VAL A 322 3.13 0.26 12.52
N PRO A 323 2.40 1.36 12.83
CA PRO A 323 1.12 1.63 12.21
C PRO A 323 1.30 2.00 10.72
N ARG A 324 0.53 1.35 9.85
CA ARG A 324 0.48 1.56 8.40
C ARG A 324 -0.87 2.20 8.04
N VAL A 325 -0.84 3.20 7.15
CA VAL A 325 -2.06 3.83 6.63
C VAL A 325 -1.97 3.82 5.12
N LEU A 326 -2.90 3.13 4.50
CA LEU A 326 -2.98 2.93 3.07
C LEU A 326 -4.21 3.65 2.52
N LEU A 327 -4.09 4.15 1.29
CA LEU A 327 -5.12 4.89 0.58
C LEU A 327 -5.28 4.32 -0.82
N ARG A 328 -6.53 4.17 -1.27
CA ARG A 328 -6.89 3.97 -2.67
C ARG A 328 -8.18 4.70 -3.00
N LEU A 329 -8.44 4.88 -4.28
CA LEU A 329 -9.79 5.21 -4.78
C LEU A 329 -10.46 3.92 -5.24
N GLY A 330 -11.43 3.44 -4.45
CA GLY A 330 -12.17 2.21 -4.71
C GLY A 330 -13.40 2.44 -5.58
N GLN A 331 -13.93 1.36 -6.15
CA GLN A 331 -15.21 1.36 -6.87
C GLN A 331 -16.27 0.57 -6.08
N GLY A 332 -17.55 0.78 -6.42
CA GLY A 332 -18.68 0.01 -5.91
C GLY A 332 -19.56 0.74 -4.90
N VAL A 333 -20.44 -0.01 -4.22
CA VAL A 333 -21.35 0.50 -3.19
C VAL A 333 -21.11 -0.25 -1.89
N ALA A 334 -20.90 0.45 -0.77
CA ALA A 334 -20.79 -0.23 0.52
C ALA A 334 -22.11 -0.87 0.95
N PRO A 335 -22.05 -2.00 1.68
CA PRO A 335 -23.23 -2.56 2.31
C PRO A 335 -23.83 -1.56 3.30
N PRO A 336 -25.15 -1.63 3.56
CA PRO A 336 -25.78 -0.77 4.56
C PRO A 336 -25.16 -1.03 5.93
N GLY A 337 -24.82 0.04 6.64
CA GLY A 337 -24.27 -0.01 8.00
C GLY A 337 -25.18 0.65 9.02
N GLU A 338 -24.95 0.36 10.29
CA GLU A 338 -25.69 0.95 11.41
C GLU A 338 -25.29 2.41 11.58
N LYS A 339 -26.25 3.34 11.60
CA LYS A 339 -25.95 4.77 11.80
C LYS A 339 -25.40 5.00 13.21
N VAL A 340 -24.23 5.63 13.29
CA VAL A 340 -23.55 5.94 14.55
C VAL A 340 -23.05 7.38 14.56
N PRO A 341 -22.91 8.03 15.73
CA PRO A 341 -22.23 9.30 15.80
C PRO A 341 -20.76 9.15 15.36
N PRO A 342 -20.16 10.15 14.69
CA PRO A 342 -18.76 10.08 14.28
C PRO A 342 -17.85 9.99 15.51
N PRO A 343 -16.98 8.98 15.63
CA PRO A 343 -15.98 8.93 16.69
C PRO A 343 -15.08 10.16 16.69
N ALA A 344 -14.64 10.60 17.88
CA ALA A 344 -13.81 11.80 18.01
C ALA A 344 -12.48 11.69 17.23
N TRP A 345 -11.88 10.51 17.17
CA TRP A 345 -10.67 10.26 16.39
C TRP A 345 -10.94 10.38 14.88
N LEU A 346 -12.10 9.92 14.39
CA LEU A 346 -12.47 9.97 12.98
C LEU A 346 -12.64 11.42 12.52
N ARG A 347 -13.22 12.28 13.37
CA ARG A 347 -13.32 13.72 13.11
C ARG A 347 -11.97 14.43 13.02
N ARG A 348 -10.95 13.93 13.73
CA ARG A 348 -9.58 14.46 13.66
C ARG A 348 -8.84 13.95 12.43
N ALA A 349 -9.08 12.70 12.04
CA ALA A 349 -8.47 12.07 10.87
C ALA A 349 -9.05 12.59 9.55
N LEU A 350 -10.35 12.87 9.49
CA LEU A 350 -11.01 13.39 8.30
C LEU A 350 -11.55 14.79 8.54
N LEU A 351 -11.00 15.76 7.82
CA LEU A 351 -11.49 17.13 7.79
C LEU A 351 -12.60 17.21 6.74
N LEU A 352 -13.85 17.18 7.24
CA LEU A 352 -15.08 17.20 6.46
C LEU A 352 -16.08 18.16 7.09
N PRO A 353 -17.09 18.64 6.32
CA PRO A 353 -18.24 19.35 6.87
C PRO A 353 -19.13 18.37 7.66
N TRP A 354 -18.72 18.05 8.89
CA TRP A 354 -19.35 17.03 9.75
C TRP A 354 -20.82 17.30 10.08
N GLU A 355 -21.26 18.56 10.01
CA GLU A 355 -22.67 18.95 10.19
C GLU A 355 -23.60 18.37 9.11
N GLN A 356 -23.03 18.03 7.95
CA GLN A 356 -23.75 17.51 6.81
C GLN A 356 -23.41 16.04 6.53
N ALA A 357 -22.40 15.51 7.22
CA ALA A 357 -21.96 14.13 7.05
C ALA A 357 -22.74 13.17 7.92
N SER A 358 -22.98 11.97 7.40
CA SER A 358 -23.52 10.83 8.13
C SER A 358 -22.47 9.72 8.22
N VAL A 359 -22.44 9.03 9.36
CA VAL A 359 -21.53 7.91 9.59
C VAL A 359 -22.34 6.66 9.87
N SER A 360 -21.96 5.59 9.19
CA SER A 360 -22.47 4.25 9.41
C SER A 360 -21.33 3.32 9.79
N ARG A 361 -21.51 2.49 10.81
CA ARG A 361 -20.58 1.41 11.14
C ARG A 361 -20.88 0.22 10.22
N LEU A 362 -19.85 -0.29 9.57
CA LEU A 362 -19.96 -1.45 8.68
C LEU A 362 -19.73 -2.74 9.48
N PRO A 363 -20.48 -3.82 9.18
CA PRO A 363 -20.36 -5.10 9.88
C PRO A 363 -19.18 -5.92 9.32
N LEU A 364 -17.96 -5.42 9.45
CA LEU A 364 -16.74 -6.17 9.09
C LEU A 364 -16.16 -6.85 10.33
N GLU A 365 -16.07 -8.18 10.30
CA GLU A 365 -15.54 -8.96 11.40
C GLU A 365 -14.06 -8.64 11.65
N GLY A 366 -13.68 -8.37 12.90
CA GLY A 366 -12.30 -8.07 13.28
C GLY A 366 -11.75 -6.73 12.75
N VAL A 367 -12.59 -5.85 12.18
CA VAL A 367 -12.18 -4.56 11.62
C VAL A 367 -13.09 -3.44 12.15
N GLU A 368 -12.50 -2.36 12.66
CA GLU A 368 -13.23 -1.14 12.99
C GLU A 368 -13.57 -0.39 11.69
N ALA A 369 -14.76 -0.63 11.14
CA ALA A 369 -15.12 -0.20 9.79
C ALA A 369 -16.21 0.88 9.77
N TYR A 370 -15.97 1.95 9.03
CA TYR A 370 -16.86 3.11 8.91
C TYR A 370 -17.13 3.47 7.46
N LEU A 371 -18.39 3.79 7.17
CA LEU A 371 -18.83 4.46 5.97
C LEU A 371 -19.17 5.91 6.32
N VAL A 372 -18.50 6.86 5.68
CA VAL A 372 -18.76 8.29 5.80
C VAL A 372 -19.43 8.76 4.51
N ARG A 373 -20.60 9.38 4.62
CA ARG A 373 -21.32 10.00 3.51
C ARG A 373 -21.52 11.48 3.78
N TRP A 374 -21.01 12.35 2.92
CA TRP A 374 -21.27 13.80 2.97
C TRP A 374 -21.83 14.30 1.64
N PRO A 375 -22.61 15.39 1.60
CA PRO A 375 -23.26 15.90 0.38
C PRO A 375 -22.31 16.49 -0.68
#